data_AF-A0A971C8G8-F1
#
_entry.id   AF-A0A971C8G8-F1
#
_cell.length_a   1.000
_cell.length_b   1.000
_cell.length_c   1.000
_cell.angle_alpha   90.00
_cell.angle_beta   90.00
_cell.angle_gamma   90.00
#
_symmetry.space_group_name_H-M   'P 1'
#
loop_
_entity.id
_entity.type
_entity.pdbx_description
1 polymer ?
#
loop_
_entity_poly.entity_id
_entity_poly.type
_entity_poly.pdbx_seq_one_letter_code
_entity_poly.pdbx_strand_id
1 'polypeptide(L)' 'MKFKLLGGGQIEADSNEQLIKRLNITSLFGYKKDVFQFMKNTADACKTFNGSEIDCSNYDNFVIGLIESGYLTEVEDA' A
#
# COMPACT_ATOMS: atom_id res chain seq x y z
N MET A 1 7.45 -10.80 -5.81
CA MET A 1 6.04 -10.83 -5.37
C MET A 1 5.24 -9.92 -6.27
N LYS A 2 3.99 -10.26 -6.56
CA LYS A 2 3.13 -9.46 -7.43
C LYS A 2 1.86 -9.08 -6.69
N PHE A 3 1.54 -7.79 -6.71
CA PHE A 3 0.39 -7.25 -6.02
C PHE A 3 -0.52 -6.53 -7.00
N LYS A 4 -1.82 -6.72 -6.84
CA LYS A 4 -2.86 -6.02 -7.58
C LYS A 4 -3.46 -4.93 -6.70
N LEU A 5 -3.63 -3.75 -7.28
CA LEU A 5 -4.26 -2.60 -6.62
C LEU A 5 -5.77 -2.63 -6.76
N LEU A 6 -6.46 -2.11 -5.74
CA LEU A 6 -7.87 -1.76 -5.84
C LEU A 6 -8.05 -0.66 -6.89
N GLY A 7 -8.95 -0.92 -7.86
CA GLY A 7 -9.14 -0.04 -9.03
C GLY A 7 -8.35 -0.45 -10.27
N GLY A 8 -7.46 -1.45 -10.16
CA GLY A 8 -6.67 -1.98 -11.26
C GLY A 8 -5.21 -1.52 -11.25
N GLY A 9 -4.37 -2.19 -12.04
CA GLY A 9 -2.92 -2.05 -11.99
C GLY A 9 -2.27 -3.15 -11.16
N GLN A 10 -1.09 -3.57 -11.59
CA GLN A 10 -0.26 -4.57 -10.93
C GLN A 10 1.11 -3.96 -10.63
N ILE A 11 1.62 -4.21 -9.44
CA ILE A 11 2.95 -3.82 -9.02
C ILE A 11 3.72 -5.08 -8.65
N GLU A 12 4.84 -5.28 -9.34
CA GLU A 12 5.83 -6.25 -8.95
C GLU A 12 6.84 -5.58 -8.03
N ALA A 13 7.17 -6.27 -6.94
CA ALA A 13 8.14 -5.83 -5.96
C ALA A 13 8.87 -7.03 -5.34
N ASP A 14 10.15 -6.84 -5.04
CA ASP A 14 11.00 -7.85 -4.40
C ASP A 14 10.88 -7.85 -2.88
N SER A 15 10.33 -6.76 -2.30
CA SER A 15 10.09 -6.61 -0.86
C SER A 15 8.94 -5.64 -0.58
N ASN A 16 8.39 -5.67 0.64
CA ASN A 16 7.34 -4.74 1.09
C ASN A 16 7.83 -3.28 1.07
N GLU A 17 9.10 -3.04 1.41
CA GLU A 17 9.70 -1.71 1.28
C GLU A 17 9.70 -1.23 -0.18
N GLN A 18 10.11 -2.08 -1.12
CA GLN A 18 10.08 -1.73 -2.54
C GLN A 18 8.65 -1.48 -3.03
N LEU A 19 7.69 -2.31 -2.60
CA LEU A 19 6.28 -2.14 -2.93
C LEU A 19 5.78 -0.76 -2.52
N ILE A 20 6.01 -0.38 -1.26
CA ILE A 20 5.57 0.92 -0.71
C ILE A 20 6.27 2.08 -1.42
N LYS A 21 7.57 1.97 -1.70
CA LYS A 21 8.29 3.00 -2.49
C LYS A 21 7.69 3.15 -3.89
N ARG A 22 7.36 2.04 -4.56
CA ARG A 22 6.69 2.06 -5.87
C ARG A 22 5.31 2.69 -5.75
N LEU A 23 4.52 2.34 -4.74
CA LEU A 23 3.20 2.95 -4.46
C LEU A 23 3.29 4.46 -4.27
N ASN A 24 4.28 4.91 -3.51
CA ASN A 24 4.53 6.33 -3.28
C ASN A 24 4.93 7.07 -4.56
N ILE A 25 5.69 6.43 -5.45
CA ILE A 25 6.11 7.02 -6.73
C ILE A 25 4.97 6.97 -7.76
N THR A 26 4.12 5.95 -7.71
CA THR A 26 2.92 5.92 -8.55
C THR A 26 1.98 7.05 -8.15
N SER A 27 1.61 7.90 -9.12
CA SER A 27 0.84 9.13 -8.91
C SER A 27 -0.54 8.91 -8.28
N LEU A 28 -0.99 7.66 -8.12
CA LEU A 28 -2.29 7.29 -7.57
C LEU A 28 -2.53 7.81 -6.14
N PHE A 29 -1.47 7.99 -5.36
CA PHE A 29 -1.57 8.45 -3.97
C PHE A 29 -0.90 9.80 -3.69
N GLY A 30 -0.35 10.44 -4.73
CA GLY A 30 0.39 11.70 -4.61
C GLY A 30 1.77 11.51 -3.97
N TYR A 31 2.82 11.68 -4.77
CA TYR A 31 4.20 11.49 -4.34
C TYR A 31 4.55 12.29 -3.09
N LYS A 32 5.16 11.61 -2.11
CA LYS A 32 5.78 12.21 -0.92
C LYS A 32 7.26 11.89 -0.88
N LYS A 33 8.07 12.88 -0.54
CA LYS A 33 9.52 12.70 -0.35
C LYS A 33 9.84 11.74 0.81
N ASP A 34 8.98 11.70 1.82
CA ASP A 34 9.10 10.83 2.98
C ASP A 34 8.08 9.68 2.90
N VAL A 35 8.59 8.45 2.88
CA VAL A 35 7.80 7.22 2.78
C VAL A 35 6.94 6.99 4.02
N PHE A 36 7.43 7.35 5.22
CA PHE A 36 6.63 7.20 6.45
C PHE A 36 5.45 8.17 6.48
N GLN A 37 5.65 9.39 5.96
CA GLN A 37 4.55 10.35 5.78
C GLN A 37 3.54 9.85 4.73
N PHE A 38 4.01 9.22 3.66
CA PHE A 38 3.12 8.56 2.69
C PHE A 38 2.27 7.47 3.36
N MET A 39 2.88 6.58 4.15
CA MET A 39 2.17 5.52 4.86
C MET A 39 1.08 6.06 5.78
N LYS A 40 1.41 7.05 6.62
CA LYS A 40 0.45 7.68 7.54
C LYS A 40 -0.72 8.34 6.81
N ASN A 41 -0.44 9.15 5.79
CA ASN A 41 -1.49 9.81 5.01
C ASN A 41 -2.39 8.79 4.30
N THR A 42 -1.82 7.68 3.83
CA THR A 42 -2.59 6.61 3.19
C THR A 42 -3.46 5.90 4.20
N ALA A 43 -2.94 5.57 5.38
CA ALA A 43 -3.73 4.97 6.46
C ALA A 43 -4.88 5.87 6.91
N ASP A 44 -4.65 7.18 7.06
CA ASP A 44 -5.69 8.17 7.37
C ASP A 44 -6.76 8.25 6.26
N ALA A 45 -6.33 8.15 4.99
CA ALA A 45 -7.26 8.13 3.86
C ALA A 45 -8.10 6.85 3.84
N CYS A 46 -7.50 5.68 4.09
CA CYS A 46 -8.21 4.41 4.23
C CYS A 46 -9.25 4.50 5.36
N LYS A 47 -8.83 4.98 6.55
CA LYS A 47 -9.74 5.18 7.68
C LYS A 47 -10.91 6.11 7.35
N THR A 48 -10.65 7.17 6.59
CA THR A 48 -11.71 8.11 6.16
C THR A 48 -12.66 7.47 5.14
N PHE A 49 -12.15 6.63 4.24
CA PHE A 49 -12.92 6.07 3.13
C PHE A 49 -13.81 4.89 3.54
N ASN A 50 -13.29 3.96 4.34
CA ASN A 50 -14.01 2.73 4.72
C ASN A 50 -13.89 2.36 6.21
N GLY A 51 -13.25 3.21 7.03
CA GLY A 51 -13.04 2.93 8.45
C GLY A 51 -11.86 1.99 8.75
N SER A 52 -11.08 1.59 7.75
CA SER A 52 -9.92 0.71 7.93
C SER A 52 -8.85 1.35 8.81
N GLU A 53 -8.34 0.60 9.78
CA GLU A 53 -7.19 1.00 10.59
C GLU A 53 -5.94 0.23 10.13
N ILE A 54 -4.98 0.94 9.55
CA ILE A 54 -3.77 0.35 8.99
C ILE A 54 -2.58 0.73 9.88
N ASP A 55 -1.89 -0.29 10.39
CA ASP A 55 -0.69 -0.09 11.21
C ASP A 55 0.50 0.35 10.35
N CYS A 56 1.04 1.54 10.66
CA CYS A 56 2.18 2.15 9.96
C CYS A 56 3.52 1.97 10.70
N SER A 57 3.59 1.09 11.71
CA SER A 57 4.79 0.89 12.55
C SER A 57 5.99 0.37 11.76
N ASN A 58 5.74 -0.43 10.73
CA ASN A 58 6.73 -0.94 9.79
C ASN A 58 6.08 -1.23 8.43
N TYR A 59 6.90 -1.55 7.43
CA TYR A 59 6.43 -1.81 6.07
C TYR A 59 5.54 -3.05 5.97
N ASP A 60 5.82 -4.09 6.74
CA ASP A 60 5.08 -5.36 6.68
C ASP A 60 3.66 -5.19 7.20
N ASN A 61 3.51 -4.59 8.38
CA ASN A 61 2.21 -4.31 9.00
C ASN A 61 1.35 -3.40 8.11
N PHE A 62 1.98 -2.45 7.41
CA PHE A 62 1.28 -1.55 6.50
C PHE A 62 0.77 -2.28 5.25
N VAL A 63 1.59 -3.15 4.65
CA VAL A 63 1.16 -3.97 3.50
C VAL A 63 0.05 -4.94 3.91
N ILE A 64 0.19 -5.61 5.07
CA ILE A 64 -0.85 -6.48 5.63
C ILE A 64 -2.16 -5.72 5.79
N GLY A 65 -2.12 -4.55 6.43
CA GLY A 65 -3.34 -3.74 6.63
C GLY A 65 -3.97 -3.27 5.32
N LEU A 66 -3.18 -2.96 4.29
CA LEU A 66 -3.70 -2.65 2.95
C LEU A 66 -4.37 -3.86 2.28
N ILE A 67 -3.82 -5.08 2.48
CA ILE A 67 -4.40 -6.32 1.96
C ILE A 67 -5.71 -6.65 2.68
N GLU A 68 -5.71 -6.62 4.02
CA GLU A 68 -6.90 -6.88 4.84
C GLU A 68 -8.02 -5.87 4.58
N SER A 69 -7.65 -4.63 4.27
CA SER A 69 -8.57 -3.56 3.88
C SER A 69 -9.06 -3.66 2.43
N GLY A 70 -8.55 -4.61 1.65
CA GLY A 70 -8.93 -4.83 0.25
C GLY A 70 -8.34 -3.83 -0.74
N TYR A 71 -7.36 -3.00 -0.33
CA TYR A 71 -6.66 -2.06 -1.22
C TYR A 71 -5.55 -2.73 -2.03
N LEU A 72 -5.01 -3.83 -1.51
CA LEU A 72 -4.03 -4.68 -2.17
C LEU A 72 -4.54 -6.12 -2.21
N THR A 73 -4.14 -6.86 -3.23
CA THR A 73 -4.33 -8.32 -3.29
C THR A 73 -3.04 -8.94 -3.80
N GLU A 74 -2.51 -9.89 -3.07
CA GLU A 74 -1.37 -10.68 -3.55
C GLU A 74 -1.82 -11.55 -4.73
N VAL A 75 -1.05 -11.54 -5.80
CA VAL A 75 -1.28 -12.36 -7.00
C VAL A 75 -0.27 -13.50 -6.93
N GLU A 76 -0.77 -14.70 -6.65
CA GLU A 76 0.03 -15.92 -6.82
C GLU A 76 0.15 -16.18 -8.33
N ASP A 77 1.39 -16.30 -8.84
CA ASP A 77 1.64 -16.86 -10.16
C ASP A 77 1.27 -18.36 -10.09
N ALA A 78 0.24 -18.74 -10.83
CA ALA A 78 -0.24 -20.13 -10.94
C ALA A 78 0.66 -20.99 -11.82
#